data_AF-A0A174Z937-F1
#
_entry.id   AF-A0A174Z937-F1
#
_cell.length_a   1.000
_cell.length_b   1.000
_cell.length_c   1.000
_cell.angle_alpha   90.00
_cell.angle_beta   90.00
_cell.angle_gamma   90.00
#
_symmetry.space_group_name_H-M   'P 1'
#
loop_
_entity.id
_entity.type
_entity.pdbx_description
1 polymer ?
#
loop_
_entity_poly.entity_id
_entity_poly.type
_entity_poly.pdbx_seq_one_letter_code
_entity_poly.pdbx_strand_id
1 'polypeptide(L)'
;MALIETEFDTEKNNYWFYKKEKKFLHSIDTFYYTVTFANDFSKDTSDPNVKELRNWLHEFNMLVCENLQDNIIPVNDLPDLNDVTLNYTPCNFNGMYTHDLQVPEYFDILIAESVPNELTNNITVQIRSKALWLIGITKSYEYSLRIVKSLAKRFHLQITEIKENRVDYCWHTNYLKNPEKFFRIDNFSAMQVSAFRDCQYHYKFNANSEYESDYVALGRRNSKCFVRIYMKTKEVVEQGYKPWFLQIWLLDNLISQYDYYVLSNLYVLRNWDCLNLMRLQFYYDYGTDEDYKKQCLAYLKSYFKEGSVNRDSVANLADILTPRITIIMNNEFQVMRKMSKTFCLIEHPKNEKLGLSKRIYDVLDNTAMITDYLTHYTLRLVEPNSDKNKSRRDYIEYWRRLRSTKIFDPFKKDYPNRLVRDYSRESNWDLMKSRFVHSAVNFSLYSFGINHQAKNALGDVSELLGMLNDNDIHNANMYRYKRSKQLYPSDFKDKLEVKQ
;
A
#
# COMPACT_ATOMS: atom_id res chain seq x y z
N MET A 1 3.81 -10.78 31.99
CA MET A 1 4.02 -11.86 31.01
C MET A 1 2.66 -12.48 30.80
N ALA A 2 2.23 -12.65 29.56
CA ALA A 2 0.90 -13.20 29.27
C ALA A 2 0.88 -14.70 29.56
N LEU A 3 -0.29 -15.26 29.86
CA LEU A 3 -0.42 -16.68 30.23
C LEU A 3 0.17 -17.61 29.17
N ILE A 4 -0.13 -17.37 27.89
CA ILE A 4 0.36 -18.22 26.78
C ILE A 4 1.90 -18.28 26.69
N GLU A 5 2.60 -17.22 27.09
CA GLU A 5 4.08 -17.20 27.10
C GLU A 5 4.64 -18.15 28.18
N THR A 6 3.84 -18.44 29.22
CA THR A 6 4.20 -19.39 30.29
C THR A 6 3.79 -20.83 29.97
N GLU A 7 2.79 -21.02 29.10
CA GLU A 7 2.34 -22.34 28.64
C GLU A 7 3.28 -22.94 27.57
N PHE A 8 3.98 -22.10 26.82
CA PHE A 8 4.89 -22.53 25.76
C PHE A 8 6.29 -22.87 26.29
N ASP A 9 6.90 -23.90 25.72
CA ASP A 9 8.32 -24.13 25.86
C ASP A 9 9.15 -23.01 25.20
N THR A 10 10.47 -23.02 25.42
CA THR A 10 11.36 -21.98 24.90
C THR A 10 11.38 -21.93 23.36
N GLU A 11 11.26 -23.08 22.69
CA GLU A 11 11.30 -23.15 21.23
C GLU A 11 10.04 -22.53 20.61
N LYS A 12 8.86 -22.90 21.13
CA LYS A 12 7.56 -22.33 20.75
C LYS A 12 7.49 -20.85 21.07
N ASN A 13 7.98 -20.43 22.24
CA ASN A 13 8.03 -19.02 22.60
C ASN A 13 8.87 -18.23 21.60
N ASN A 14 10.04 -18.74 21.23
CA ASN A 14 10.89 -18.11 20.23
C ASN A 14 10.20 -18.09 18.85
N TYR A 15 9.58 -19.19 18.42
CA TYR A 15 8.85 -19.21 17.14
C TYR A 15 7.70 -18.20 17.10
N TRP A 16 6.85 -18.15 18.13
CA TRP A 16 5.64 -17.32 18.10
C TRP A 16 5.89 -15.85 18.41
N PHE A 17 6.79 -15.55 19.34
CA PHE A 17 6.93 -14.22 19.92
C PHE A 17 8.24 -13.50 19.58
N TYR A 18 9.19 -14.17 18.92
CA TYR A 18 10.42 -13.51 18.50
C TYR A 18 10.15 -12.37 17.51
N LYS A 19 10.78 -11.23 17.79
CA LYS A 19 10.87 -10.07 16.91
C LYS A 19 12.07 -9.22 17.30
N LYS A 20 12.57 -8.40 16.39
CA LYS A 20 13.62 -7.41 16.67
C LYS A 20 12.97 -6.12 17.14
N GLU A 21 13.11 -5.78 18.42
CA GLU A 21 12.61 -4.50 18.93
C GLU A 21 13.36 -3.29 18.33
N LYS A 22 12.70 -2.13 18.25
CA LYS A 22 13.31 -0.85 17.87
C LYS A 22 13.96 -0.86 16.47
N LYS A 23 13.39 -1.64 15.55
CA LYS A 23 13.84 -1.77 14.17
C LYS A 23 13.13 -0.77 13.26
N PHE A 24 13.83 -0.35 12.22
CA PHE A 24 13.33 0.50 11.15
C PHE A 24 13.58 -0.18 9.80
N LEU A 25 12.64 -0.02 8.87
CA LEU A 25 12.80 -0.31 7.44
C LEU A 25 12.55 0.99 6.67
N HIS A 26 13.47 1.37 5.81
CA HIS A 26 13.37 2.58 5.00
C HIS A 26 13.18 2.22 3.52
N SER A 27 12.26 2.85 2.81
CA SER A 27 12.12 2.70 1.36
C SER A 27 11.44 3.93 0.73
N ILE A 28 11.05 3.81 -0.54
CA ILE A 28 10.16 4.74 -1.23
C ILE A 28 8.80 4.06 -1.39
N ASP A 29 7.73 4.65 -0.86
CA ASP A 29 6.36 4.07 -0.96
C ASP A 29 5.65 4.45 -2.25
N THR A 30 6.04 5.56 -2.87
CA THR A 30 5.48 6.05 -4.13
C THR A 30 6.52 6.87 -4.88
N PHE A 31 6.65 6.64 -6.19
CA PHE A 31 7.59 7.37 -7.04
C PHE A 31 6.95 7.80 -8.33
N TYR A 32 6.88 9.11 -8.57
CA TYR A 32 6.35 9.68 -9.80
C TYR A 32 7.49 10.32 -10.60
N TYR A 33 7.47 10.07 -11.90
CA TYR A 33 8.29 10.80 -12.86
C TYR A 33 7.45 11.23 -14.05
N THR A 34 7.95 12.21 -14.77
CA THR A 34 7.28 12.78 -15.94
C THR A 34 8.17 12.66 -17.17
N VAL A 35 7.54 12.55 -18.33
CA VAL A 35 8.22 12.47 -19.63
C VAL A 35 7.67 13.56 -20.54
N THR A 36 8.59 14.24 -21.24
CA THR A 36 8.29 15.28 -22.21
C THR A 36 8.77 14.85 -23.59
N PHE A 37 7.97 15.15 -24.61
CA PHE A 37 8.29 14.91 -26.02
C PHE A 37 8.65 16.21 -26.74
N ALA A 38 9.44 16.13 -27.81
CA ALA A 38 9.71 17.25 -28.71
C ALA A 38 8.50 17.62 -29.58
N ASN A 39 7.61 16.65 -29.79
CA ASN A 39 6.45 16.77 -30.66
C ASN A 39 5.43 17.78 -30.15
N ASP A 40 4.67 18.38 -31.07
CA ASP A 40 3.69 19.40 -30.74
C ASP A 40 2.39 18.77 -30.20
N PHE A 41 2.19 18.83 -28.88
CA PHE A 41 0.97 18.39 -28.20
C PHE A 41 -0.04 19.54 -27.98
N SER A 42 0.10 20.67 -28.67
CA SER A 42 -0.92 21.73 -28.67
C SER A 42 -2.27 21.21 -29.15
N LYS A 43 -3.37 21.83 -28.70
CA LYS A 43 -4.72 21.38 -29.05
C LYS A 43 -4.93 21.35 -30.58
N ASP A 44 -4.39 22.32 -31.28
CA ASP A 44 -4.44 22.58 -32.71
C ASP A 44 -3.23 22.04 -33.50
N THR A 45 -2.47 21.12 -32.90
CA THR A 45 -1.27 20.52 -33.50
C THR A 45 -1.45 20.10 -34.96
N SER A 46 -0.42 20.37 -35.76
CA SER A 46 -0.28 19.85 -37.12
C SER A 46 0.59 18.61 -37.21
N ASP A 47 1.23 18.20 -36.10
CA ASP A 47 2.16 17.07 -36.05
C ASP A 47 1.43 15.75 -36.35
N PRO A 48 1.81 15.04 -37.44
CA PRO A 48 1.15 13.80 -37.84
C PRO A 48 1.30 12.70 -36.78
N ASN A 49 2.42 12.65 -36.07
CA ASN A 49 2.72 11.62 -35.07
C ASN A 49 1.81 11.78 -33.84
N VAL A 50 1.56 13.03 -33.43
CA VAL A 50 0.65 13.33 -32.31
C VAL A 50 -0.79 13.08 -32.69
N LYS A 51 -1.18 13.41 -33.94
CA LYS A 51 -2.52 13.07 -34.45
C LYS A 51 -2.76 11.56 -34.47
N GLU A 52 -1.76 10.77 -34.86
CA GLU A 52 -1.85 9.31 -34.82
C GLU A 52 -2.04 8.79 -33.39
N LEU A 53 -1.24 9.28 -32.43
CA LEU A 53 -1.41 8.94 -31.02
C LEU A 53 -2.83 9.28 -30.52
N ARG A 54 -3.35 10.47 -30.84
CA ARG A 54 -4.69 10.89 -30.43
C ARG A 54 -5.78 10.00 -31.01
N ASN A 55 -5.67 9.66 -32.29
CA ASN A 55 -6.61 8.75 -32.93
C ASN A 55 -6.59 7.38 -32.24
N TRP A 56 -5.40 6.86 -31.94
CA TRP A 56 -5.24 5.61 -31.21
C TRP A 56 -5.87 5.68 -29.81
N LEU A 57 -5.59 6.73 -29.03
CA LEU A 57 -6.19 6.93 -27.71
C LEU A 57 -7.73 7.07 -27.79
N HIS A 58 -8.21 7.75 -28.82
CA HIS A 58 -9.64 7.92 -29.09
C HIS A 58 -10.31 6.58 -29.43
N GLU A 59 -9.70 5.76 -30.30
CA GLU A 59 -10.17 4.41 -30.61
C GLU A 59 -10.26 3.55 -29.36
N PHE A 60 -9.23 3.55 -28.51
CA PHE A 60 -9.27 2.85 -27.23
C PHE A 60 -10.36 3.39 -26.30
N ASN A 61 -10.58 4.71 -26.26
CA ASN A 61 -11.65 5.30 -25.47
C ASN A 61 -13.05 4.90 -26.01
N MET A 62 -13.23 4.92 -27.34
CA MET A 62 -14.46 4.50 -28.00
C MET A 62 -14.75 3.03 -27.76
N LEU A 63 -13.73 2.17 -27.88
CA LEU A 63 -13.86 0.75 -27.53
C LEU A 63 -14.26 0.56 -26.07
N VAL A 64 -13.82 1.42 -25.15
CA VAL A 64 -14.30 1.39 -23.75
C VAL A 64 -15.77 1.79 -23.68
N CYS A 65 -16.17 2.88 -24.35
CA CYS A 65 -17.55 3.36 -24.35
C CYS A 65 -18.53 2.36 -25.00
N GLU A 66 -18.13 1.69 -26.07
CA GLU A 66 -18.91 0.65 -26.74
C GLU A 66 -19.01 -0.63 -25.89
N ASN A 67 -17.98 -0.89 -25.07
CA ASN A 67 -17.99 -1.94 -24.07
C ASN A 67 -18.76 -1.46 -22.83
N LEU A 68 -20.09 -1.34 -22.97
CA LEU A 68 -21.09 -0.79 -22.02
C LEU A 68 -21.02 -1.30 -20.56
N GLN A 69 -20.10 -2.20 -20.23
CA GLN A 69 -19.92 -2.81 -18.90
C GLN A 69 -18.52 -2.59 -18.28
N ASP A 70 -17.47 -2.21 -19.03
CA ASP A 70 -16.09 -2.17 -18.49
C ASP A 70 -15.17 -1.08 -19.06
N ASN A 71 -14.48 -0.39 -18.16
CA ASN A 71 -13.53 0.69 -18.48
C ASN A 71 -12.10 0.21 -18.81
N ILE A 72 -11.88 -1.05 -19.22
CA ILE A 72 -10.52 -1.62 -19.37
C ILE A 72 -10.32 -2.43 -20.65
N ILE A 73 -9.23 -2.16 -21.38
CA ILE A 73 -8.87 -2.85 -22.64
C ILE A 73 -7.39 -3.29 -22.61
N PRO A 74 -7.04 -4.54 -22.95
CA PRO A 74 -5.64 -4.94 -23.11
C PRO A 74 -4.98 -4.24 -24.29
N VAL A 75 -3.72 -3.84 -24.10
CA VAL A 75 -2.90 -3.20 -25.13
C VAL A 75 -1.85 -4.19 -25.60
N ASN A 76 -1.93 -4.61 -26.86
CA ASN A 76 -1.08 -5.67 -27.43
C ASN A 76 -0.30 -5.21 -28.67
N ASP A 77 -0.55 -4.01 -29.16
CA ASP A 77 -0.01 -3.45 -30.40
C ASP A 77 1.20 -2.53 -30.19
N LEU A 78 1.67 -2.42 -28.93
CA LEU A 78 2.90 -1.72 -28.59
C LEU A 78 4.13 -2.64 -28.80
N PRO A 79 5.19 -2.15 -29.48
CA PRO A 79 6.35 -2.97 -29.81
C PRO A 79 7.16 -3.38 -28.58
N ASP A 80 7.87 -4.50 -28.65
CA ASP A 80 8.82 -4.93 -27.62
C ASP A 80 8.21 -5.16 -26.22
N LEU A 81 6.90 -5.48 -26.11
CA LEU A 81 6.17 -5.69 -24.85
C LEU A 81 5.45 -7.05 -24.74
N ASN A 82 5.89 -8.07 -25.50
CA ASN A 82 5.23 -9.39 -25.55
C ASN A 82 5.12 -10.12 -24.20
N ASP A 83 5.94 -9.75 -23.21
CA ASP A 83 6.00 -10.29 -21.85
C ASP A 83 5.25 -9.44 -20.81
N VAL A 84 4.59 -8.35 -21.23
CA VAL A 84 3.94 -7.38 -20.35
C VAL A 84 2.43 -7.46 -20.49
N THR A 85 1.74 -7.61 -19.35
CA THR A 85 0.29 -7.43 -19.29
C THR A 85 -0.02 -5.96 -19.09
N LEU A 86 -0.32 -5.27 -20.20
CA LEU A 86 -0.63 -3.84 -20.23
C LEU A 86 -2.12 -3.64 -20.52
N ASN A 87 -2.76 -2.75 -19.76
CA ASN A 87 -4.16 -2.42 -19.92
C ASN A 87 -4.35 -0.91 -20.07
N TYR A 88 -5.26 -0.50 -20.93
CA TYR A 88 -5.75 0.86 -21.09
C TYR A 88 -7.01 1.06 -20.24
N THR A 89 -7.14 2.23 -19.62
CA THR A 89 -8.38 2.72 -19.00
C THR A 89 -8.51 4.23 -19.15
N PRO A 90 -9.71 4.79 -19.40
CA PRO A 90 -9.91 6.23 -19.33
C PRO A 90 -9.82 6.69 -17.87
N CYS A 91 -9.19 7.83 -17.65
CA CYS A 91 -9.02 8.40 -16.32
C CYS A 91 -9.26 9.91 -16.33
N ASN A 92 -9.22 10.52 -15.14
CA ASN A 92 -9.09 11.97 -15.02
C ASN A 92 -8.09 12.27 -13.91
N PHE A 93 -6.86 12.57 -14.28
CA PHE A 93 -5.82 12.95 -13.35
C PHE A 93 -5.38 14.40 -13.59
N ASN A 94 -5.46 15.22 -12.53
CA ASN A 94 -5.18 16.66 -12.55
C ASN A 94 -5.93 17.44 -13.66
N GLY A 95 -7.07 16.93 -14.14
CA GLY A 95 -7.88 17.60 -15.16
C GLY A 95 -7.30 17.59 -16.58
N MET A 96 -6.17 16.92 -16.82
CA MET A 96 -5.47 16.98 -18.11
C MET A 96 -5.02 15.61 -18.63
N TYR A 97 -4.65 14.67 -17.74
CA TYR A 97 -4.30 13.32 -18.16
C TYR A 97 -5.57 12.47 -18.18
N THR A 98 -6.00 12.09 -19.38
CA THR A 98 -7.30 11.47 -19.63
C THR A 98 -7.20 9.98 -19.97
N HIS A 99 -5.98 9.48 -20.17
CA HIS A 99 -5.72 8.09 -20.54
C HIS A 99 -4.68 7.48 -19.60
N ASP A 100 -4.89 6.23 -19.22
CA ASP A 100 -3.98 5.49 -18.37
C ASP A 100 -3.62 4.14 -18.99
N LEU A 101 -2.33 3.92 -19.22
CA LEU A 101 -1.76 2.61 -19.50
C LEU A 101 -1.19 2.03 -18.20
N GLN A 102 -1.89 1.06 -17.63
CA GLN A 102 -1.54 0.47 -16.34
C GLN A 102 -0.96 -0.94 -16.50
N VAL A 103 0.12 -1.20 -15.75
CA VAL A 103 0.48 -2.56 -15.36
C VAL A 103 -0.16 -2.80 -14.00
N PRO A 104 -1.14 -3.71 -13.90
CA PRO A 104 -1.97 -3.84 -12.71
C PRO A 104 -1.18 -3.91 -11.41
N GLU A 105 -1.62 -3.12 -10.43
CA GLU A 105 -1.02 -2.97 -9.10
C GLU A 105 0.40 -2.39 -9.04
N TYR A 106 1.11 -2.27 -10.16
CA TYR A 106 2.54 -1.93 -10.19
C TYR A 106 2.74 -0.46 -10.50
N PHE A 107 2.17 0.03 -11.60
CA PHE A 107 2.28 1.43 -11.99
C PHE A 107 1.26 1.84 -13.06
N ASP A 108 1.03 3.15 -13.13
CA ASP A 108 0.12 3.82 -14.06
C ASP A 108 0.92 4.77 -14.96
N ILE A 109 0.61 4.82 -16.25
CA ILE A 109 1.22 5.71 -17.23
C ILE A 109 0.11 6.62 -17.76
N LEU A 110 0.05 7.81 -17.18
CA LEU A 110 -0.99 8.79 -17.43
C LEU A 110 -0.57 9.68 -18.60
N ILE A 111 -1.40 9.74 -19.64
CA ILE A 111 -1.12 10.39 -20.91
C ILE A 111 -2.12 11.54 -21.12
N ALA A 112 -1.61 12.70 -21.53
CA ALA A 112 -2.42 13.83 -21.96
C ALA A 112 -2.54 13.83 -23.49
N GLU A 113 -3.77 13.97 -24.02
CA GLU A 113 -3.98 14.16 -25.46
C GLU A 113 -3.40 15.50 -25.94
N SER A 114 -3.55 16.53 -25.10
CA SER A 114 -3.04 17.87 -25.36
C SER A 114 -2.52 18.51 -24.08
N VAL A 115 -1.56 19.41 -24.25
CA VAL A 115 -0.98 20.18 -23.15
C VAL A 115 -1.21 21.67 -23.39
N PRO A 116 -1.42 22.47 -22.32
CA PRO A 116 -1.70 23.90 -22.45
C PRO A 116 -0.48 24.72 -22.88
N ASN A 117 0.73 24.20 -22.71
CA ASN A 117 1.99 24.82 -23.10
C ASN A 117 3.13 23.79 -23.07
N GLU A 118 4.26 24.15 -23.68
CA GLU A 118 5.48 23.31 -23.77
C GLU A 118 6.13 22.99 -22.42
N LEU A 119 5.82 23.75 -21.36
CA LEU A 119 6.35 23.50 -20.01
C LEU A 119 5.62 22.35 -19.29
N THR A 120 4.47 21.95 -19.82
CA THR A 120 3.62 20.92 -19.24
C THR A 120 3.99 19.56 -19.82
N ASN A 121 4.35 18.62 -18.95
CA ASN A 121 4.81 17.30 -19.40
C ASN A 121 3.65 16.51 -20.02
N ASN A 122 3.96 15.71 -21.04
CA ASN A 122 2.96 14.95 -21.80
C ASN A 122 2.54 13.67 -21.08
N ILE A 123 3.44 13.08 -20.29
CA ILE A 123 3.20 11.85 -19.53
C ILE A 123 3.56 12.04 -18.06
N THR A 124 2.74 11.51 -17.17
CA THR A 124 3.04 11.28 -15.76
C THR A 124 2.99 9.79 -15.46
N VAL A 125 4.09 9.22 -14.99
CA VAL A 125 4.13 7.83 -14.53
C VAL A 125 4.06 7.77 -13.03
N GLN A 126 3.18 6.93 -12.48
CA GLN A 126 3.00 6.70 -11.06
C GLN A 126 3.40 5.27 -10.67
N ILE A 127 4.56 5.11 -10.04
CA ILE A 127 5.00 3.81 -9.53
C ILE A 127 4.47 3.60 -8.11
N ARG A 128 3.72 2.51 -7.93
CA ARG A 128 3.05 2.16 -6.69
C ARG A 128 3.98 1.37 -5.76
N SER A 129 3.68 1.42 -4.46
CA SER A 129 4.41 0.68 -3.41
C SER A 129 4.68 -0.79 -3.74
N LYS A 130 3.75 -1.53 -4.37
CA LYS A 130 3.96 -2.96 -4.65
C LYS A 130 5.20 -3.20 -5.51
N ALA A 131 5.36 -2.43 -6.59
CA ALA A 131 6.54 -2.55 -7.44
C ALA A 131 7.82 -2.13 -6.70
N LEU A 132 7.78 -0.96 -6.03
CA LEU A 132 8.93 -0.40 -5.34
C LEU A 132 9.50 -1.32 -4.25
N TRP A 133 8.62 -1.97 -3.47
CA TRP A 133 9.00 -2.85 -2.37
C TRP A 133 9.34 -4.28 -2.81
N LEU A 134 8.70 -4.84 -3.84
CA LEU A 134 8.95 -6.23 -4.25
C LEU A 134 9.98 -6.37 -5.37
N ILE A 135 9.97 -5.44 -6.32
CA ILE A 135 10.86 -5.48 -7.50
C ILE A 135 12.09 -4.60 -7.26
N GLY A 136 11.99 -3.63 -6.36
CA GLY A 136 13.02 -2.64 -6.11
C GLY A 136 12.85 -1.39 -6.96
N ILE A 137 13.35 -0.28 -6.43
CA ILE A 137 13.09 1.07 -6.95
C ILE A 137 13.58 1.24 -8.39
N THR A 138 14.86 0.93 -8.65
CA THR A 138 15.48 1.09 -9.97
C THR A 138 14.81 0.20 -11.02
N LYS A 139 14.64 -1.10 -10.71
CA LYS A 139 13.99 -2.04 -11.64
C LYS A 139 12.54 -1.65 -11.94
N SER A 140 11.81 -1.11 -10.96
CA SER A 140 10.45 -0.60 -11.18
C SER A 140 10.44 0.60 -12.14
N TYR A 141 11.39 1.53 -11.97
CA TYR A 141 11.57 2.65 -12.89
C TYR A 141 11.87 2.15 -14.31
N GLU A 142 12.87 1.29 -14.49
CA GLU A 142 13.24 0.74 -15.80
C GLU A 142 12.09 -0.01 -16.46
N TYR A 143 11.33 -0.78 -15.69
CA TYR A 143 10.17 -1.51 -16.19
C TYR A 143 9.08 -0.56 -16.71
N SER A 144 8.72 0.46 -15.93
CA SER A 144 7.74 1.45 -16.38
C SER A 144 8.24 2.27 -17.59
N LEU A 145 9.54 2.61 -17.63
CA LEU A 145 10.14 3.37 -18.72
C LEU A 145 10.16 2.59 -20.03
N ARG A 146 10.31 1.26 -19.98
CA ARG A 146 10.25 0.39 -21.16
C ARG A 146 8.93 0.56 -21.91
N ILE A 147 7.82 0.70 -21.19
CA ILE A 147 6.49 0.90 -21.81
C ILE A 147 6.38 2.31 -22.41
N VAL A 148 6.87 3.34 -21.72
CA VAL A 148 6.92 4.70 -22.29
C VAL A 148 7.77 4.75 -23.55
N LYS A 149 8.91 4.06 -23.59
CA LYS A 149 9.77 3.96 -24.78
C LYS A 149 9.09 3.21 -25.92
N SER A 150 8.34 2.15 -25.60
CA SER A 150 7.56 1.40 -26.58
C SER A 150 6.45 2.26 -27.20
N LEU A 151 5.73 3.02 -26.37
CA LEU A 151 4.75 4.02 -26.84
C LEU A 151 5.41 5.05 -27.76
N ALA A 152 6.54 5.62 -27.34
CA ALA A 152 7.29 6.58 -28.14
C ALA A 152 7.74 5.99 -29.48
N LYS A 153 8.17 4.73 -29.51
CA LYS A 153 8.56 4.01 -30.72
C LYS A 153 7.38 3.79 -31.67
N ARG A 154 6.21 3.40 -31.15
CA ARG A 154 4.99 3.13 -31.95
C ARG A 154 4.50 4.36 -32.71
N PHE A 155 4.61 5.53 -32.09
CA PHE A 155 4.08 6.80 -32.62
C PHE A 155 5.19 7.76 -33.05
N HIS A 156 6.43 7.28 -33.22
CA HIS A 156 7.55 8.12 -33.66
C HIS A 156 7.74 9.42 -32.83
N LEU A 157 7.53 9.32 -31.51
CA LEU A 157 7.67 10.45 -30.59
C LEU A 157 9.11 10.53 -30.05
N GLN A 158 9.67 11.73 -30.03
CA GLN A 158 11.02 11.96 -29.54
C GLN A 158 11.00 12.42 -28.08
N ILE A 159 11.48 11.59 -27.15
CA ILE A 159 11.62 11.98 -25.74
C ILE A 159 12.75 13.01 -25.60
N THR A 160 12.47 14.13 -24.93
CA THR A 160 13.43 15.22 -24.70
C THR A 160 13.82 15.38 -23.24
N GLU A 161 12.95 15.00 -22.30
CA GLU A 161 13.23 15.13 -20.88
C GLU A 161 12.54 14.03 -20.07
N ILE A 162 13.25 13.48 -19.08
CA ILE A 162 12.69 12.61 -18.04
C ILE A 162 13.14 13.14 -16.69
N LYS A 163 12.19 13.40 -15.80
CA LYS A 163 12.49 13.98 -14.47
C LYS A 163 11.53 13.50 -13.40
N GLU A 164 12.01 13.49 -12.16
CA GLU A 164 11.19 13.17 -10.99
C GLU A 164 10.13 14.25 -10.76
N ASN A 165 8.96 13.83 -10.30
CA ASN A 165 7.86 14.73 -9.98
C ASN A 165 7.45 14.67 -8.51
N ARG A 166 7.42 13.46 -7.93
CA ARG A 166 7.10 13.22 -6.53
C ARG A 166 7.82 11.97 -6.03
N VAL A 167 8.35 12.02 -4.81
CA VAL A 167 8.97 10.87 -4.15
C VAL A 167 8.49 10.82 -2.71
N ASP A 168 7.93 9.69 -2.29
CA ASP A 168 7.45 9.48 -0.92
C ASP A 168 8.44 8.58 -0.18
N TYR A 169 9.37 9.18 0.57
CA TYR A 169 10.33 8.45 1.41
C TYR A 169 9.66 8.01 2.70
N CYS A 170 9.72 6.71 3.03
CA CYS A 170 9.00 6.15 4.17
C CYS A 170 9.90 5.34 5.11
N TRP A 171 9.51 5.27 6.38
CA TRP A 171 10.16 4.48 7.42
C TRP A 171 9.12 3.72 8.25
N HIS A 172 9.07 2.41 8.09
CA HIS A 172 8.27 1.50 8.90
C HIS A 172 9.03 1.10 10.16
N THR A 173 8.43 1.22 11.34
CA THR A 173 9.11 0.90 12.60
C THR A 173 8.19 0.36 13.68
N ASN A 174 8.72 -0.57 14.48
CA ASN A 174 8.11 -1.09 15.70
C ASN A 174 8.69 -0.45 16.98
N TYR A 175 9.38 0.68 16.87
CA TYR A 175 10.10 1.28 17.99
C TYR A 175 9.19 1.73 19.14
N LEU A 176 8.01 2.25 18.81
CA LEU A 176 7.12 2.87 19.78
C LEU A 176 6.12 1.85 20.32
N LYS A 177 6.19 1.58 21.64
CA LYS A 177 5.17 0.79 22.35
C LYS A 177 3.89 1.58 22.62
N ASN A 178 4.00 2.90 22.79
CA ASN A 178 2.87 3.81 22.99
C ASN A 178 3.07 5.09 22.13
N PRO A 179 2.65 5.05 20.85
CA PRO A 179 2.78 6.18 19.93
C PRO A 179 2.00 7.41 20.37
N GLU A 180 0.80 7.25 20.95
CA GLU A 180 -0.05 8.34 21.44
C GLU A 180 0.66 9.21 22.47
N LYS A 181 1.25 8.59 23.49
CA LYS A 181 2.00 9.30 24.51
C LYS A 181 3.23 9.97 23.90
N PHE A 182 3.92 9.28 23.00
CA PHE A 182 5.14 9.81 22.37
C PHE A 182 4.87 11.04 21.50
N PHE A 183 3.82 10.98 20.68
CA PHE A 183 3.41 12.05 19.78
C PHE A 183 2.35 12.99 20.36
N ARG A 184 2.02 12.89 21.65
CA ARG A 184 1.14 13.87 22.31
C ARG A 184 1.65 15.28 22.03
N ILE A 185 0.74 16.22 21.78
CA ILE A 185 1.10 17.56 21.30
C ILE A 185 2.17 18.26 22.15
N ASP A 186 2.11 18.15 23.48
CA ASP A 186 3.13 18.75 24.37
C ASP A 186 4.52 18.13 24.14
N ASN A 187 4.57 16.80 24.02
CA ASN A 187 5.81 16.06 23.81
C ASN A 187 6.36 16.33 22.40
N PHE A 188 5.50 16.26 21.39
CA PHE A 188 5.88 16.54 20.02
C PHE A 188 6.36 17.98 19.85
N SER A 189 5.62 18.95 20.41
CA SER A 189 6.01 20.37 20.44
C SER A 189 7.30 20.59 21.22
N ALA A 190 7.62 19.79 22.25
CA ALA A 190 8.90 19.86 22.95
C ALA A 190 10.06 19.21 22.17
N MET A 191 9.80 18.28 21.26
CA MET A 191 10.81 17.58 20.45
C MET A 191 11.03 18.19 19.06
N GLN A 192 10.01 18.79 18.45
CA GLN A 192 10.02 19.17 17.04
C GLN A 192 10.94 20.37 16.72
N VAL A 193 11.89 20.20 15.81
CA VAL A 193 12.60 21.32 15.16
C VAL A 193 12.37 21.16 13.67
N SER A 194 11.67 22.10 13.06
CA SER A 194 11.25 21.95 11.66
C SER A 194 10.99 23.29 10.99
N ALA A 195 10.88 23.27 9.66
CA ALA A 195 10.43 24.41 8.87
C ALA A 195 8.90 24.63 8.91
N PHE A 196 8.15 23.68 9.48
CA PHE A 196 6.69 23.75 9.59
C PHE A 196 6.26 24.53 10.84
N ARG A 197 5.25 25.39 10.68
CA ARG A 197 4.67 26.18 11.77
C ARG A 197 3.46 25.52 12.43
N ASP A 198 2.76 24.67 11.68
CA ASP A 198 1.52 24.03 12.11
C ASP A 198 1.57 22.52 11.90
N CYS A 199 0.75 21.80 12.67
CA CYS A 199 0.54 20.36 12.54
C CYS A 199 -0.95 20.01 12.68
N GLN A 200 -1.36 18.91 12.04
CA GLN A 200 -2.70 18.35 12.11
C GLN A 200 -2.66 17.00 12.82
N TYR A 201 -3.56 16.80 13.78
CA TYR A 201 -3.75 15.52 14.48
C TYR A 201 -5.13 14.95 14.13
N HIS A 202 -5.18 13.64 13.93
CA HIS A 202 -6.43 12.87 13.90
C HIS A 202 -6.46 11.93 15.09
N TYR A 203 -7.54 11.98 15.86
CA TYR A 203 -7.77 11.09 17.00
C TYR A 203 -9.04 10.27 16.77
N LYS A 204 -9.00 8.99 17.15
CA LYS A 204 -10.18 8.12 17.26
C LYS A 204 -10.43 7.88 18.75
N PHE A 205 -11.66 8.08 19.21
CA PHE A 205 -12.04 7.78 20.59
C PHE A 205 -12.31 6.28 20.75
N ASN A 206 -11.80 5.69 21.82
CA ASN A 206 -11.96 4.28 22.17
C ASN A 206 -12.78 4.14 23.47
N ALA A 207 -13.08 2.90 23.86
CA ALA A 207 -13.68 2.60 25.16
C ALA A 207 -12.75 3.02 26.32
N ASN A 208 -13.27 3.03 27.55
CA ASN A 208 -12.51 3.35 28.77
C ASN A 208 -11.88 4.76 28.82
N SER A 209 -12.47 5.74 28.13
CA SER A 209 -11.89 7.10 28.00
C SER A 209 -10.49 7.11 27.39
N GLU A 210 -10.15 6.08 26.60
CA GLU A 210 -8.92 6.02 25.81
C GLU A 210 -9.12 6.68 24.45
N TYR A 211 -8.04 7.12 23.82
CA TYR A 211 -8.06 7.66 22.47
C TYR A 211 -6.81 7.19 21.73
N GLU A 212 -6.97 6.93 20.44
CA GLU A 212 -5.87 6.54 19.55
C GLU A 212 -5.48 7.70 18.64
N SER A 213 -4.19 7.99 18.57
CA SER A 213 -3.64 8.96 17.63
C SER A 213 -3.36 8.25 16.31
N ASP A 214 -4.28 8.40 15.36
CA ASP A 214 -4.15 7.75 14.06
C ASP A 214 -3.03 8.38 13.22
N TYR A 215 -2.84 9.69 13.36
CA TYR A 215 -2.13 10.48 12.36
C TYR A 215 -1.63 11.83 12.90
N VAL A 216 -0.36 12.13 12.62
CA VAL A 216 0.26 13.46 12.71
C VAL A 216 0.69 13.89 11.31
N ALA A 217 0.30 15.09 10.87
CA ALA A 217 0.81 15.67 9.64
C ALA A 217 1.35 17.08 9.78
N LEU A 218 2.35 17.37 8.97
CA LEU A 218 2.97 18.69 8.87
C LEU A 218 3.03 19.14 7.40
N GLY A 219 2.68 20.41 7.18
CA GLY A 219 2.61 21.00 5.85
C GLY A 219 1.32 20.67 5.09
N ARG A 220 1.27 21.04 3.81
CA ARG A 220 0.12 20.80 2.92
C ARG A 220 0.51 19.79 1.84
N ARG A 221 -0.43 18.94 1.40
CA ARG A 221 -0.18 17.90 0.37
C ARG A 221 0.45 18.44 -0.94
N ASN A 222 0.08 19.65 -1.36
CA ASN A 222 0.59 20.28 -2.60
C ASN A 222 1.80 21.20 -2.37
N SER A 223 2.35 21.23 -1.16
CA SER A 223 3.54 22.03 -0.82
C SER A 223 4.84 21.33 -1.21
N LYS A 224 6.00 21.95 -0.93
CA LYS A 224 7.32 21.40 -1.25
C LYS A 224 7.54 20.02 -0.61
N CYS A 225 7.20 19.89 0.66
CA CYS A 225 7.29 18.65 1.42
C CYS A 225 6.07 18.53 2.33
N PHE A 226 5.50 17.34 2.40
CA PHE A 226 4.42 16.99 3.31
C PHE A 226 4.84 15.80 4.17
N VAL A 227 4.76 15.94 5.49
CA VAL A 227 5.18 14.88 6.41
C VAL A 227 3.96 14.24 7.03
N ARG A 228 3.95 12.90 7.09
CA ARG A 228 2.92 12.10 7.77
C ARG A 228 3.57 11.10 8.70
N ILE A 229 3.09 11.04 9.94
CA ILE A 229 3.48 10.01 10.91
C ILE A 229 2.20 9.34 11.39
N TYR A 230 2.04 8.04 11.14
CA TYR A 230 0.76 7.37 11.35
C TYR A 230 0.91 5.88 11.61
N MET A 231 -0.14 5.26 12.14
CA MET A 231 -0.15 3.83 12.40
C MET A 231 -0.40 3.04 11.10
N LYS A 232 0.67 2.46 10.57
CA LYS A 232 0.65 1.71 9.32
C LYS A 232 -0.10 0.38 9.44
N THR A 233 -0.02 -0.27 10.59
CA THR A 233 -0.69 -1.55 10.83
C THR A 233 -2.21 -1.45 10.66
N LYS A 234 -2.85 -0.46 11.29
CA LYS A 234 -4.29 -0.20 11.15
C LYS A 234 -4.67 0.21 9.73
N GLU A 235 -3.87 1.05 9.09
CA GLU A 235 -4.10 1.45 7.69
C GLU A 235 -4.17 0.22 6.78
N VAL A 236 -3.21 -0.71 6.89
CA VAL A 236 -3.19 -1.95 6.09
C VAL A 236 -4.44 -2.80 6.35
N VAL A 237 -4.86 -2.94 7.61
CA VAL A 237 -6.03 -3.73 8.00
C VAL A 237 -7.35 -3.11 7.50
N GLU A 238 -7.64 -1.86 7.85
CA GLU A 238 -8.96 -1.25 7.60
C GLU A 238 -9.21 -1.01 6.11
N GLN A 239 -8.19 -0.53 5.40
CA GLN A 239 -8.32 -0.25 3.97
C GLN A 239 -8.34 -1.55 3.14
N GLY A 240 -7.91 -2.68 3.70
CA GLY A 240 -7.96 -3.99 3.02
C GLY A 240 -7.21 -3.98 1.69
N TYR A 241 -6.18 -3.15 1.63
CA TYR A 241 -5.22 -3.08 0.54
C TYR A 241 -3.88 -3.45 1.11
N LYS A 242 -2.91 -3.75 0.23
CA LYS A 242 -1.55 -3.81 0.70
C LYS A 242 -1.28 -4.97 1.73
N PRO A 243 -1.60 -6.26 1.44
CA PRO A 243 -1.39 -7.40 2.36
C PRO A 243 0.06 -7.89 2.51
N TRP A 244 0.85 -7.93 1.44
CA TRP A 244 2.30 -8.20 1.46
C TRP A 244 3.17 -7.43 2.48
N PHE A 245 2.71 -6.35 3.11
CA PHE A 245 3.45 -5.65 4.15
C PHE A 245 3.51 -6.49 5.42
N LEU A 246 2.44 -7.24 5.73
CA LEU A 246 2.45 -8.17 6.86
C LEU A 246 3.61 -9.18 6.72
N GLN A 247 3.86 -9.64 5.50
CA GLN A 247 4.95 -10.58 5.20
C GLN A 247 6.31 -9.89 5.19
N ILE A 248 6.44 -8.71 4.57
CA ILE A 248 7.68 -7.94 4.63
C ILE A 248 8.05 -7.68 6.09
N TRP A 249 7.10 -7.31 6.94
CA TRP A 249 7.34 -7.08 8.36
C TRP A 249 7.74 -8.36 9.09
N LEU A 250 7.09 -9.49 8.82
CA LEU A 250 7.43 -10.78 9.42
C LEU A 250 8.84 -11.24 9.01
N LEU A 251 9.15 -11.25 7.71
CA LEU A 251 10.46 -11.65 7.18
C LEU A 251 11.57 -10.74 7.72
N ASP A 252 11.30 -9.46 7.91
CA ASP A 252 12.22 -8.55 8.55
C ASP A 252 12.23 -8.59 10.08
N ASN A 253 11.44 -9.46 10.71
CA ASN A 253 11.31 -9.55 12.16
C ASN A 253 10.90 -8.21 12.80
N LEU A 254 10.13 -7.37 12.09
CA LEU A 254 9.47 -6.19 12.67
C LEU A 254 8.28 -6.61 13.54
N ILE A 255 7.62 -7.69 13.14
CA ILE A 255 6.52 -8.32 13.88
C ILE A 255 6.88 -9.79 14.11
N SER A 256 6.24 -10.42 15.09
CA SER A 256 6.40 -11.85 15.34
C SER A 256 5.41 -12.71 14.55
N GLN A 257 5.54 -14.03 14.63
CA GLN A 257 4.58 -14.96 14.02
C GLN A 257 3.18 -14.82 14.64
N TYR A 258 3.11 -14.57 15.96
CA TYR A 258 1.87 -14.26 16.67
C TYR A 258 1.22 -12.97 16.13
N ASP A 259 2.01 -11.90 15.99
CA ASP A 259 1.52 -10.66 15.39
C ASP A 259 0.99 -10.91 13.97
N TYR A 260 1.72 -11.68 13.16
CA TYR A 260 1.31 -12.03 11.80
C TYR A 260 -0.02 -12.80 11.78
N TYR A 261 -0.21 -13.77 12.67
CA TYR A 261 -1.47 -14.50 12.81
C TYR A 261 -2.63 -13.55 13.11
N VAL A 262 -2.48 -12.69 14.13
CA VAL A 262 -3.55 -11.77 14.55
C VAL A 262 -3.87 -10.77 13.46
N LEU A 263 -2.83 -10.16 12.87
CA LEU A 263 -2.99 -9.15 11.82
C LEU A 263 -3.55 -9.71 10.52
N SER A 264 -3.20 -10.95 10.15
CA SER A 264 -3.76 -11.59 8.96
C SER A 264 -5.25 -11.86 9.11
N ASN A 265 -5.68 -12.35 10.28
CA ASN A 265 -7.10 -12.54 10.58
C ASN A 265 -7.87 -11.20 10.60
N LEU A 266 -7.28 -10.15 11.19
CA LEU A 266 -7.88 -8.81 11.16
C LEU A 266 -7.99 -8.24 9.75
N TYR A 267 -6.97 -8.46 8.91
CA TYR A 267 -6.97 -8.02 7.52
C TYR A 267 -8.12 -8.65 6.73
N VAL A 268 -8.40 -9.94 6.93
CA VAL A 268 -9.55 -10.63 6.31
C VAL A 268 -10.88 -10.01 6.77
N LEU A 269 -11.00 -9.67 8.06
CA LEU A 269 -12.19 -9.03 8.62
C LEU A 269 -12.34 -7.55 8.23
N ARG A 270 -11.24 -6.88 7.84
CA ARG A 270 -11.15 -5.42 7.62
C ARG A 270 -11.64 -4.58 8.79
N ASN A 271 -11.48 -5.09 10.00
CA ASN A 271 -12.02 -4.46 11.19
C ASN A 271 -10.98 -4.42 12.30
N TRP A 272 -10.38 -3.24 12.50
CA TRP A 272 -9.40 -3.02 13.57
C TRP A 272 -10.01 -3.22 14.97
N ASP A 273 -11.30 -2.92 15.14
CA ASP A 273 -11.98 -3.06 16.44
C ASP A 273 -12.07 -4.52 16.91
N CYS A 274 -11.86 -5.49 16.01
CA CYS A 274 -11.80 -6.93 16.35
C CYS A 274 -10.45 -7.37 16.92
N LEU A 275 -9.49 -6.46 17.12
CA LEU A 275 -8.13 -6.80 17.54
C LEU A 275 -8.09 -7.74 18.74
N ASN A 276 -8.77 -7.39 19.82
CA ASN A 276 -8.74 -8.21 21.04
C ASN A 276 -9.46 -9.56 20.85
N LEU A 277 -10.48 -9.63 19.98
CA LEU A 277 -11.11 -10.92 19.64
C LEU A 277 -10.14 -11.84 18.89
N MET A 278 -9.35 -11.29 17.96
CA MET A 278 -8.36 -12.09 17.22
C MET A 278 -7.19 -12.53 18.10
N ARG A 279 -6.86 -11.74 19.14
CA ARG A 279 -5.94 -12.17 20.20
C ARG A 279 -6.51 -13.34 21.01
N LEU A 280 -7.80 -13.30 21.37
CA LEU A 280 -8.48 -14.43 22.03
C LEU A 280 -8.57 -15.67 21.13
N GLN A 281 -8.79 -15.49 19.82
CA GLN A 281 -8.79 -16.60 18.86
C GLN A 281 -7.43 -17.32 18.85
N PHE A 282 -6.33 -16.58 18.90
CA PHE A 282 -5.00 -17.20 19.01
C PHE A 282 -4.86 -18.05 20.27
N TYR A 283 -5.30 -17.55 21.42
CA TYR A 283 -5.29 -18.35 22.65
C TYR A 283 -6.20 -19.56 22.55
N TYR A 284 -7.39 -19.42 21.95
CA TYR A 284 -8.28 -20.55 21.73
C TYR A 284 -7.64 -21.67 20.89
N ASP A 285 -6.90 -21.29 19.84
CA ASP A 285 -6.27 -22.25 18.93
C ASP A 285 -5.02 -22.93 19.53
N TYR A 286 -4.23 -22.20 20.34
CA TYR A 286 -2.89 -22.65 20.75
C TYR A 286 -2.66 -22.73 22.26
N GLY A 287 -3.51 -22.13 23.09
CA GLY A 287 -3.41 -22.19 24.55
C GLY A 287 -3.75 -23.58 25.11
N THR A 288 -3.39 -23.80 26.37
CA THR A 288 -3.55 -25.13 27.02
C THR A 288 -4.65 -25.17 28.06
N ASP A 289 -4.96 -24.05 28.73
CA ASP A 289 -6.05 -23.99 29.72
C ASP A 289 -7.45 -24.07 29.06
N GLU A 290 -8.17 -25.16 29.33
CA GLU A 290 -9.49 -25.43 28.76
C GLU A 290 -10.59 -24.48 29.25
N ASP A 291 -10.51 -23.94 30.45
CA ASP A 291 -11.53 -23.01 30.96
C ASP A 291 -11.37 -21.63 30.30
N TYR A 292 -10.14 -21.18 30.10
CA TYR A 292 -9.89 -19.98 29.31
C TYR A 292 -10.25 -20.16 27.84
N LYS A 293 -10.03 -21.35 27.24
CA LYS A 293 -10.47 -21.64 25.87
C LYS A 293 -12.00 -21.59 25.74
N LYS A 294 -12.75 -22.14 26.71
CA LYS A 294 -14.23 -22.02 26.74
C LYS A 294 -14.67 -20.56 26.81
N GLN A 295 -14.02 -19.73 27.63
CA GLN A 295 -14.30 -18.30 27.73
C GLN A 295 -14.00 -17.56 26.42
N CYS A 296 -12.86 -17.83 25.78
CA CYS A 296 -12.52 -17.27 24.47
C CYS A 296 -13.59 -17.60 23.43
N LEU A 297 -13.98 -18.89 23.36
CA LEU A 297 -15.02 -19.36 22.45
C LEU A 297 -16.38 -18.69 22.72
N ALA A 298 -16.74 -18.47 23.99
CA ALA A 298 -17.97 -17.78 24.35
C ALA A 298 -17.98 -16.34 23.82
N TYR A 299 -16.89 -15.58 23.99
CA TYR A 299 -16.79 -14.22 23.45
C TYR A 299 -16.79 -14.17 21.93
N LEU A 300 -16.09 -15.09 21.27
CA LEU A 300 -16.11 -15.21 19.81
C LEU A 300 -17.52 -15.51 19.30
N LYS A 301 -18.24 -16.44 19.94
CA LYS A 301 -19.65 -16.75 19.61
C LYS A 301 -20.56 -15.54 19.83
N SER A 302 -20.42 -14.85 20.96
CA SER A 302 -21.25 -13.69 21.25
C SER A 302 -21.07 -12.59 20.21
N TYR A 303 -19.83 -12.27 19.82
CA TYR A 303 -19.57 -11.30 18.77
C TYR A 303 -20.08 -11.75 17.39
N PHE A 304 -19.67 -12.93 16.92
CA PHE A 304 -19.92 -13.36 15.53
C PHE A 304 -21.32 -13.95 15.30
N LYS A 305 -22.02 -14.41 16.34
CA LYS A 305 -23.39 -14.96 16.23
C LYS A 305 -24.46 -14.05 16.80
N GLU A 306 -24.21 -13.44 17.96
CA GLU A 306 -25.21 -12.65 18.68
C GLU A 306 -25.10 -11.15 18.34
N GLY A 307 -24.03 -10.74 17.64
CA GLY A 307 -23.83 -9.37 17.17
C GLY A 307 -23.50 -8.37 18.27
N SER A 308 -23.25 -8.83 19.50
CA SER A 308 -22.90 -7.97 20.62
C SER A 308 -21.85 -8.65 21.49
N VAL A 309 -20.93 -7.88 22.05
CA VAL A 309 -19.95 -8.38 23.02
C VAL A 309 -19.51 -7.25 23.93
N ASN A 310 -19.28 -7.56 25.21
CA ASN A 310 -18.65 -6.60 26.11
C ASN A 310 -17.17 -6.43 25.72
N ARG A 311 -16.86 -5.32 25.02
CA ARG A 311 -15.51 -5.04 24.52
C ARG A 311 -14.48 -4.88 25.64
N ASP A 312 -14.88 -4.39 26.81
CA ASP A 312 -13.99 -4.20 27.95
C ASP A 312 -13.59 -5.53 28.58
N SER A 313 -14.54 -6.44 28.77
CA SER A 313 -14.25 -7.80 29.24
C SER A 313 -13.34 -8.56 28.27
N VAL A 314 -13.57 -8.42 26.96
CA VAL A 314 -12.73 -9.00 25.92
C VAL A 314 -11.30 -8.45 25.97
N ALA A 315 -11.14 -7.13 26.11
CA ALA A 315 -9.83 -6.49 26.19
C ALA A 315 -9.05 -6.96 27.44
N ASN A 316 -9.71 -6.98 28.60
CA ASN A 316 -9.12 -7.43 29.86
C ASN A 316 -8.67 -8.89 29.79
N LEU A 317 -9.51 -9.78 29.25
CA LEU A 317 -9.14 -11.18 29.08
C LEU A 317 -7.98 -11.33 28.10
N ALA A 318 -8.00 -10.61 26.97
CA ALA A 318 -6.94 -10.67 25.98
C ALA A 318 -5.58 -10.25 26.55
N ASP A 319 -5.55 -9.22 27.41
CA ASP A 319 -4.34 -8.74 28.10
C ASP A 319 -3.81 -9.70 29.17
N ILE A 320 -4.65 -10.58 29.73
CA ILE A 320 -4.22 -11.68 30.60
C ILE A 320 -3.63 -12.81 29.76
N LEU A 321 -4.33 -13.21 28.70
CA LEU A 321 -4.03 -14.45 27.97
C LEU A 321 -2.90 -14.32 26.95
N THR A 322 -2.76 -13.17 26.30
CA THR A 322 -1.82 -12.99 25.18
C THR A 322 -1.10 -11.65 25.24
N PRO A 323 0.12 -11.53 24.71
CA PRO A 323 0.80 -10.24 24.64
C PRO A 323 0.04 -9.25 23.76
N ARG A 324 0.25 -7.94 23.97
CA ARG A 324 -0.25 -6.93 23.04
C ARG A 324 0.51 -7.03 21.71
N ILE A 325 -0.21 -6.84 20.61
CA ILE A 325 0.39 -6.89 19.28
C ILE A 325 1.43 -5.78 19.06
N THR A 326 2.38 -6.06 18.19
CA THR A 326 3.31 -5.04 17.71
C THR A 326 2.62 -4.10 16.72
N ILE A 327 2.65 -2.82 17.01
CA ILE A 327 2.18 -1.77 16.11
C ILE A 327 3.36 -1.27 15.28
N ILE A 328 3.14 -1.14 13.96
CA ILE A 328 4.08 -0.54 13.02
C ILE A 328 3.64 0.89 12.72
N MET A 329 4.52 1.84 13.04
CA MET A 329 4.38 3.23 12.67
C MET A 329 5.07 3.48 11.33
N ASN A 330 4.51 4.35 10.49
CA ASN A 330 5.17 4.90 9.32
C ASN A 330 5.53 6.36 9.56
N ASN A 331 6.75 6.75 9.20
CA ASN A 331 7.16 8.15 9.06
C ASN A 331 7.39 8.38 7.57
N GLU A 332 6.69 9.35 6.99
CA GLU A 332 6.67 9.54 5.55
C GLU A 332 6.91 10.99 5.19
N PHE A 333 7.83 11.20 4.24
CA PHE A 333 8.14 12.49 3.65
C PHE A 333 7.75 12.44 2.18
N GLN A 334 6.61 13.02 1.85
CA GLN A 334 6.18 13.24 0.48
C GLN A 334 6.90 14.49 -0.05
N VAL A 335 7.82 14.29 -0.99
CA VAL A 335 8.66 15.33 -1.58
C VAL A 335 8.20 15.60 -3.01
N MET A 336 7.77 16.83 -3.27
CA MET A 336 7.39 17.27 -4.61
C MET A 336 8.60 17.81 -5.38
N ARG A 337 8.52 17.88 -6.71
CA ARG A 337 9.58 18.44 -7.58
C ARG A 337 10.06 19.84 -7.15
N LYS A 338 9.16 20.65 -6.58
CA LYS A 338 9.48 21.98 -6.06
C LYS A 338 10.56 21.95 -4.96
N MET A 339 10.68 20.84 -4.24
CA MET A 339 11.71 20.58 -3.23
C MET A 339 12.92 19.86 -3.83
N SER A 340 12.70 18.88 -4.71
CA SER A 340 13.83 18.12 -5.29
C SER A 340 14.84 18.99 -6.03
N LYS A 341 14.39 20.12 -6.59
CA LYS A 341 15.25 21.14 -7.23
C LYS A 341 16.16 21.90 -6.27
N THR A 342 15.86 21.91 -4.97
CA THR A 342 16.70 22.63 -3.98
C THR A 342 17.83 21.77 -3.44
N PHE A 343 17.82 20.45 -3.72
CA PHE A 343 18.90 19.57 -3.30
C PHE A 343 20.11 19.74 -4.22
N CYS A 344 21.28 19.97 -3.63
CA CYS A 344 22.55 19.96 -4.33
C CYS A 344 23.02 18.51 -4.48
N LEU A 345 22.53 17.82 -5.51
CA LEU A 345 22.85 16.41 -5.75
C LEU A 345 24.33 16.22 -6.08
N ILE A 346 24.94 15.16 -5.57
CA ILE A 346 26.26 14.72 -6.00
C ILE A 346 26.14 14.18 -7.42
N GLU A 347 26.99 14.69 -8.32
CA GLU A 347 27.11 14.17 -9.66
C GLU A 347 27.85 12.82 -9.64
N HIS A 348 27.25 11.82 -10.30
CA HIS A 348 27.87 10.52 -10.45
C HIS A 348 28.27 10.33 -11.93
N PRO A 349 29.57 10.26 -12.27
CA PRO A 349 30.02 10.12 -13.66
C PRO A 349 29.44 8.90 -14.40
N LYS A 350 29.10 7.83 -13.65
CA LYS A 350 28.40 6.66 -14.20
C LYS A 350 27.04 6.99 -14.81
N ASN A 351 26.36 8.04 -14.32
CA ASN A 351 25.01 8.40 -14.73
C ASN A 351 24.99 9.21 -16.03
N GLU A 352 26.12 9.80 -16.45
CA GLU A 352 26.22 10.51 -17.74
C GLU A 352 25.86 9.61 -18.93
N LYS A 353 26.23 8.34 -18.85
CA LYS A 353 25.94 7.33 -19.89
C LYS A 353 24.46 6.96 -19.98
N LEU A 354 23.64 7.38 -19.01
CA LEU A 354 22.21 7.06 -18.94
C LEU A 354 21.34 8.07 -19.69
N GLY A 355 21.94 9.09 -20.30
CA GLY A 355 21.27 10.05 -21.17
C GLY A 355 20.07 10.72 -20.50
N LEU A 356 18.89 10.61 -21.11
CA LEU A 356 17.64 11.19 -20.60
C LEU A 356 17.26 10.67 -19.20
N SER A 357 17.71 9.47 -18.82
CA SER A 357 17.45 8.90 -17.50
C SER A 357 18.40 9.41 -16.41
N LYS A 358 19.47 10.15 -16.77
CA LYS A 358 20.49 10.65 -15.82
C LYS A 358 19.87 11.29 -14.59
N ARG A 359 18.91 12.21 -14.78
CA ARG A 359 18.27 12.94 -13.67
C ARG A 359 17.59 12.01 -12.67
N ILE A 360 16.90 10.97 -13.14
CA ILE A 360 16.24 10.01 -12.27
C ILE A 360 17.27 9.25 -11.44
N TYR A 361 18.32 8.75 -12.09
CA TYR A 361 19.40 8.05 -11.42
C TYR A 361 20.16 8.93 -10.42
N ASP A 362 20.41 10.20 -10.75
CA ASP A 362 21.02 11.15 -9.83
C ASP A 362 20.16 11.32 -8.56
N VAL A 363 18.84 11.42 -8.68
CA VAL A 363 17.93 11.48 -7.52
C VAL A 363 17.98 10.19 -6.70
N LEU A 364 17.92 9.03 -7.36
CA LEU A 364 17.91 7.73 -6.68
C LEU A 364 19.25 7.43 -5.97
N ASP A 365 20.39 7.68 -6.62
CA ASP A 365 21.71 7.49 -6.02
C ASP A 365 21.96 8.45 -4.84
N ASN A 366 21.38 9.65 -4.88
CA ASN A 366 21.47 10.63 -3.79
C ASN A 366 20.41 10.45 -2.70
N THR A 367 19.66 9.34 -2.67
CA THR A 367 18.59 9.11 -1.68
C THR A 367 19.08 9.28 -0.24
N ALA A 368 20.29 8.81 0.10
CA ALA A 368 20.86 8.96 1.44
C ALA A 368 21.05 10.45 1.82
N MET A 369 21.63 11.26 0.92
CA MET A 369 21.78 12.70 1.14
C MET A 369 20.42 13.41 1.26
N ILE A 370 19.48 13.07 0.37
CA ILE A 370 18.14 13.68 0.38
C ILE A 370 17.44 13.39 1.70
N THR A 371 17.45 12.13 2.15
CA THR A 371 16.82 11.73 3.40
C THR A 371 17.52 12.32 4.62
N ASP A 372 18.85 12.48 4.60
CA ASP A 372 19.59 13.23 5.62
C ASP A 372 19.16 14.69 5.68
N TYR A 373 19.00 15.34 4.53
CA TYR A 373 18.49 16.71 4.48
C TYR A 373 17.07 16.80 5.06
N LEU A 374 16.16 15.91 4.63
CA LEU A 374 14.77 15.90 5.09
C LEU A 374 14.69 15.71 6.61
N THR A 375 15.47 14.76 7.14
CA THR A 375 15.47 14.40 8.55
C THR A 375 16.31 15.31 9.44
N HIS A 376 17.05 16.28 8.88
CA HIS A 376 17.78 17.29 9.65
C HIS A 376 17.17 18.69 9.51
N TYR A 377 16.95 19.15 8.28
CA TYR A 377 16.55 20.52 7.97
C TYR A 377 15.04 20.68 7.78
N THR A 378 14.33 19.64 7.33
CA THR A 378 12.89 19.74 7.09
C THR A 378 12.10 19.46 8.36
N LEU A 379 12.36 18.30 8.98
CA LEU A 379 11.86 17.95 10.30
C LEU A 379 12.92 17.13 11.02
N ARG A 380 13.19 17.46 12.28
CA ARG A 380 13.92 16.60 13.21
C ARG A 380 13.28 16.59 14.58
N LEU A 381 13.43 15.47 15.28
CA LEU A 381 13.00 15.34 16.68
C LEU A 381 14.24 15.31 17.58
N VAL A 382 14.29 16.23 18.53
CA VAL A 382 15.42 16.46 19.43
C VAL A 382 15.05 16.23 20.89
N GLU A 383 16.04 16.01 21.74
CA GLU A 383 15.84 15.79 23.17
C GLU A 383 15.06 16.97 23.81
N PRO A 384 14.01 16.73 24.61
CA PRO A 384 13.20 17.83 25.17
C PRO A 384 13.93 18.74 26.18
N ASN A 385 14.92 18.21 26.92
CA ASN A 385 15.43 18.86 28.14
C ASN A 385 16.96 19.05 28.17
N SER A 386 17.65 19.03 27.03
CA SER A 386 19.12 19.18 26.99
C SER A 386 19.59 20.65 26.97
N ASP A 387 19.59 21.30 25.81
CA ASP A 387 20.02 22.71 25.64
C ASP A 387 18.84 23.70 25.80
N LYS A 388 19.10 24.93 26.23
CA LYS A 388 18.08 25.99 26.27
C LYS A 388 17.58 26.35 24.85
N ASN A 389 18.47 26.38 23.87
CA ASN A 389 18.13 26.57 22.47
C ASN A 389 17.84 25.21 21.80
N LYS A 390 16.57 25.00 21.49
CA LYS A 390 16.07 23.77 20.87
C LYS A 390 16.82 23.34 19.60
N SER A 391 17.28 24.30 18.80
CA SER A 391 17.99 24.01 17.55
C SER A 391 19.36 23.35 17.75
N ARG A 392 19.97 23.50 18.93
CA ARG A 392 21.30 22.95 19.28
C ARG A 392 21.25 21.58 19.96
N ARG A 393 20.04 21.09 20.23
CA ARG A 393 19.84 19.82 20.93
C ARG A 393 20.13 18.64 20.02
N ASP A 394 20.68 17.59 20.60
CA ASP A 394 20.86 16.31 19.93
C ASP A 394 19.53 15.65 19.58
N TYR A 395 19.58 14.80 18.55
CA TYR A 395 18.45 13.97 18.17
C TYR A 395 18.07 13.01 19.29
N ILE A 396 16.76 12.79 19.45
CA ILE A 396 16.29 11.66 20.24
C ILE A 396 16.69 10.33 19.61
N GLU A 397 16.80 9.28 20.42
CA GLU A 397 17.21 7.94 19.96
C GLU A 397 16.31 7.39 18.83
N TYR A 398 15.00 7.63 18.91
CA TYR A 398 14.04 7.27 17.85
C TYR A 398 14.47 7.86 16.49
N TRP A 399 14.82 9.14 16.48
CA TRP A 399 15.19 9.86 15.27
C TRP A 399 16.60 9.51 14.80
N ARG A 400 17.53 9.29 15.72
CA ARG A 400 18.89 8.80 15.43
C ARG A 400 18.85 7.47 14.68
N ARG A 401 18.02 6.53 15.13
CA ARG A 401 17.83 5.23 14.47
C ARG A 401 17.19 5.37 13.10
N LEU A 402 16.12 6.17 12.99
CA LEU A 402 15.47 6.47 11.71
C LEU A 402 16.51 6.94 10.67
N ARG A 403 17.34 7.91 11.04
CA ARG A 403 18.39 8.46 10.17
C ARG A 403 19.48 7.45 9.80
N SER A 404 19.83 6.53 10.71
CA SER A 404 20.83 5.49 10.44
C SER A 404 20.33 4.36 9.53
N THR A 405 19.04 4.36 9.18
CA THR A 405 18.41 3.24 8.45
C THR A 405 18.78 3.31 6.97
N LYS A 406 19.40 2.24 6.46
CA LYS A 406 19.69 2.10 5.03
C LYS A 406 18.42 1.78 4.24
N ILE A 407 18.40 2.16 2.98
CA ILE A 407 17.31 1.81 2.06
C ILE A 407 17.15 0.29 1.98
N PHE A 408 15.90 -0.15 1.99
CA PHE A 408 15.51 -1.54 1.88
C PHE A 408 15.84 -2.04 0.48
N ASP A 409 16.52 -3.17 0.43
CA ASP A 409 16.85 -3.88 -0.81
C ASP A 409 16.13 -5.23 -0.79
N PRO A 410 15.10 -5.43 -1.64
CA PRO A 410 14.36 -6.69 -1.69
C PRO A 410 15.23 -7.88 -2.11
N PHE A 411 16.37 -7.66 -2.77
CA PHE A 411 17.25 -8.74 -3.25
C PHE A 411 18.38 -9.10 -2.31
N LYS A 412 18.60 -8.31 -1.24
CA LYS A 412 19.71 -8.55 -0.31
C LYS A 412 19.50 -9.75 0.61
N LYS A 413 18.25 -10.20 0.75
CA LYS A 413 17.89 -11.37 1.52
C LYS A 413 17.38 -12.43 0.56
N ASP A 414 17.70 -13.69 0.83
CA ASP A 414 17.25 -14.85 0.06
C ASP A 414 15.75 -15.14 0.28
N TYR A 415 14.90 -14.13 0.13
CA TYR A 415 13.46 -14.30 0.14
C TYR A 415 12.99 -14.47 -1.30
N PRO A 416 12.48 -15.66 -1.67
CA PRO A 416 11.94 -15.82 -3.00
C PRO A 416 10.71 -14.91 -3.13
N ASN A 417 10.74 -13.95 -4.06
CA ASN A 417 9.59 -13.08 -4.40
C ASN A 417 8.28 -13.88 -4.60
N ARG A 418 8.41 -15.14 -5.01
CA ARG A 418 7.32 -16.11 -5.10
C ARG A 418 6.58 -16.28 -3.76
N LEU A 419 7.31 -16.44 -2.65
CA LEU A 419 6.73 -16.65 -1.32
C LEU A 419 5.84 -15.47 -0.90
N VAL A 420 6.33 -14.24 -1.12
CA VAL A 420 5.57 -13.03 -0.77
C VAL A 420 4.31 -12.89 -1.65
N ARG A 421 4.38 -13.31 -2.91
CA ARG A 421 3.22 -13.28 -3.81
C ARG A 421 2.18 -14.34 -3.44
N ASP A 422 2.62 -15.57 -3.15
CA ASP A 422 1.74 -16.70 -2.86
C ASP A 422 0.90 -16.44 -1.60
N TYR A 423 1.52 -16.01 -0.51
CA TYR A 423 0.79 -15.67 0.72
C TYR A 423 -0.15 -14.48 0.54
N SER A 424 0.27 -13.45 -0.21
CA SER A 424 -0.59 -12.29 -0.48
C SER A 424 -1.84 -12.68 -1.26
N ARG A 425 -1.70 -13.64 -2.17
CA ARG A 425 -2.82 -14.21 -2.92
C ARG A 425 -3.75 -15.02 -2.01
N GLU A 426 -3.24 -15.77 -1.05
CA GLU A 426 -4.05 -16.49 -0.06
C GLU A 426 -4.88 -15.53 0.79
N SER A 427 -4.27 -14.51 1.39
CA SER A 427 -5.01 -13.52 2.18
C SER A 427 -6.07 -12.78 1.36
N ASN A 428 -5.77 -12.46 0.10
CA ASN A 428 -6.74 -11.86 -0.81
C ASN A 428 -7.87 -12.83 -1.19
N TRP A 429 -7.59 -14.13 -1.29
CA TRP A 429 -8.60 -15.16 -1.59
C TRP A 429 -9.62 -15.28 -0.46
N ASP A 430 -9.18 -15.34 0.80
CA ASP A 430 -10.07 -15.37 1.96
C ASP A 430 -10.96 -14.12 2.03
N LEU A 431 -10.35 -12.95 1.77
CA LEU A 431 -11.09 -11.68 1.70
C LEU A 431 -12.15 -11.69 0.60
N MET A 432 -11.82 -12.18 -0.60
CA MET A 432 -12.79 -12.28 -1.71
C MET A 432 -13.91 -13.27 -1.38
N LYS A 433 -13.58 -14.41 -0.78
CA LYS A 433 -14.56 -15.42 -0.36
C LYS A 433 -15.56 -14.83 0.63
N SER A 434 -15.10 -14.11 1.65
CA SER A 434 -15.97 -13.43 2.62
C SER A 434 -16.87 -12.40 1.93
N ARG A 435 -16.33 -11.54 1.05
CA ARG A 435 -17.13 -10.57 0.29
C ARG A 435 -18.21 -11.23 -0.55
N PHE A 436 -17.87 -12.30 -1.26
CA PHE A 436 -18.83 -13.04 -2.08
C PHE A 436 -20.00 -13.57 -1.24
N VAL A 437 -19.70 -14.22 -0.11
CA VAL A 437 -20.73 -14.74 0.80
C VAL A 437 -21.60 -13.62 1.36
N HIS A 438 -21.01 -12.51 1.84
CA HIS A 438 -21.78 -11.37 2.35
C HIS A 438 -22.67 -10.73 1.27
N SER A 439 -22.14 -10.57 0.06
CA SER A 439 -22.91 -10.07 -1.08
C SER A 439 -24.07 -11.00 -1.41
N ALA A 440 -23.87 -12.32 -1.38
CA ALA A 440 -24.92 -13.29 -1.65
C ALA A 440 -26.03 -13.27 -0.60
N VAL A 441 -25.67 -13.22 0.69
CA VAL A 441 -26.63 -13.08 1.79
C VAL A 441 -27.42 -11.77 1.68
N ASN A 442 -26.74 -10.64 1.46
CA ASN A 442 -27.41 -9.35 1.31
C ASN A 442 -28.36 -9.34 0.11
N PHE A 443 -27.94 -9.91 -1.03
CA PHE A 443 -28.78 -10.01 -2.22
C PHE A 443 -30.04 -10.85 -1.94
N SER A 444 -29.89 -12.02 -1.30
CA SER A 444 -31.02 -12.85 -0.87
C SER A 444 -32.00 -12.07 0.00
N LEU A 445 -31.49 -11.32 1.00
CA LEU A 445 -32.31 -10.46 1.85
C LEU A 445 -33.05 -9.36 1.08
N TYR A 446 -32.42 -8.76 0.06
CA TYR A 446 -33.07 -7.76 -0.81
C TYR A 446 -34.12 -8.37 -1.73
N SER A 447 -33.85 -9.56 -2.29
CA SER A 447 -34.70 -10.20 -3.29
C SER A 447 -35.91 -10.89 -2.69
N PHE A 448 -35.74 -11.53 -1.52
CA PHE A 448 -36.77 -12.36 -0.92
C PHE A 448 -37.30 -11.81 0.42
N GLY A 449 -36.62 -10.84 1.02
CA GLY A 449 -37.01 -10.21 2.28
C GLY A 449 -36.59 -10.99 3.53
N ILE A 450 -36.63 -10.33 4.69
CA ILE A 450 -36.14 -10.85 5.98
C ILE A 450 -36.91 -12.10 6.45
N ASN A 451 -38.15 -12.29 5.98
CA ASN A 451 -39.00 -13.42 6.33
C ASN A 451 -38.79 -14.65 5.43
N HIS A 452 -37.97 -14.54 4.39
CA HIS A 452 -37.65 -15.66 3.50
C HIS A 452 -36.71 -16.64 4.21
N GLN A 453 -37.08 -17.92 4.24
CA GLN A 453 -36.38 -18.95 5.00
C GLN A 453 -35.36 -19.71 4.14
N ALA A 454 -34.29 -19.05 3.72
CA ALA A 454 -33.08 -19.80 3.40
C ALA A 454 -32.61 -20.52 4.68
N LYS A 455 -32.36 -21.84 4.62
CA LYS A 455 -31.98 -22.64 5.80
C LYS A 455 -30.70 -22.14 6.49
N ASN A 456 -29.81 -21.50 5.74
CA ASN A 456 -28.55 -20.87 6.16
C ASN A 456 -27.90 -20.16 4.94
N ALA A 457 -26.74 -19.53 5.16
CA ALA A 457 -25.97 -18.84 4.11
C ALA A 457 -25.61 -19.72 2.89
N LEU A 458 -25.53 -21.05 3.04
CA LEU A 458 -25.32 -21.96 1.91
C LEU A 458 -26.60 -22.07 1.06
N GLY A 459 -27.77 -22.05 1.71
CA GLY A 459 -29.07 -21.91 1.04
C GLY A 459 -29.15 -20.60 0.25
N ASP A 460 -28.78 -19.46 0.87
CA ASP A 460 -28.77 -18.16 0.20
C ASP A 460 -27.89 -18.15 -1.06
N VAL A 461 -26.68 -18.72 -0.97
CA VAL A 461 -25.77 -18.83 -2.11
C VAL A 461 -26.31 -19.79 -3.18
N SER A 462 -26.91 -20.90 -2.78
CA SER A 462 -27.46 -21.90 -3.72
C SER A 462 -28.69 -21.36 -4.47
N GLU A 463 -29.55 -20.61 -3.79
CA GLU A 463 -30.69 -19.95 -4.39
C GLU A 463 -30.25 -18.85 -5.35
N LEU A 464 -29.25 -18.04 -4.96
CA LEU A 464 -28.68 -17.03 -5.85
C LEU A 464 -28.09 -17.65 -7.13
N LEU A 465 -27.40 -18.80 -7.02
CA LEU A 465 -26.93 -19.54 -8.19
C LEU A 465 -28.09 -20.03 -9.07
N GLY A 466 -29.21 -20.44 -8.46
CA GLY A 466 -30.43 -20.84 -9.17
C GLY A 466 -31.19 -19.69 -9.84
N MET A 467 -30.95 -18.43 -9.43
CA MET A 467 -31.54 -17.24 -10.06
C MET A 467 -30.78 -16.79 -11.31
N LEU A 468 -29.55 -17.26 -11.52
CA LEU A 468 -28.75 -16.90 -12.68
C LEU A 468 -29.39 -17.48 -13.95
N ASN A 469 -29.77 -16.62 -14.88
CA ASN A 469 -30.21 -17.02 -16.21
C ASN A 469 -29.04 -17.03 -17.21
N ASP A 470 -29.30 -17.47 -18.44
CA ASP A 470 -28.28 -17.55 -19.49
C ASP A 470 -27.58 -16.20 -19.78
N ASN A 471 -28.28 -15.08 -19.65
CA ASN A 471 -27.69 -13.75 -19.82
C ASN A 471 -26.75 -13.40 -18.66
N ASP A 472 -27.11 -13.77 -17.42
CA ASP A 472 -26.25 -13.56 -16.25
C ASP A 472 -24.97 -14.40 -16.34
N ILE A 473 -25.08 -15.65 -16.79
CA ILE A 473 -23.93 -16.54 -17.02
C ILE A 473 -23.06 -16.01 -18.16
N HIS A 474 -23.65 -15.52 -19.24
CA HIS A 474 -22.92 -14.87 -20.32
C HIS A 474 -22.14 -13.65 -19.82
N ASN A 475 -22.79 -12.76 -19.06
CA ASN A 475 -22.16 -11.59 -18.44
C ASN A 475 -21.05 -11.97 -17.46
N ALA A 476 -21.25 -13.01 -16.63
CA ALA A 476 -20.25 -13.51 -15.68
C ALA A 476 -19.02 -14.10 -16.38
N ASN A 477 -19.20 -14.83 -17.49
CA ASN A 477 -18.10 -15.34 -18.31
C ASN A 477 -17.31 -14.19 -18.97
N MET A 478 -18.00 -13.15 -19.44
CA MET A 478 -17.37 -11.94 -19.93
C MET A 478 -16.57 -11.25 -18.83
N TYR A 479 -17.13 -11.07 -17.64
CA TYR A 479 -16.43 -10.53 -16.48
C TYR A 479 -15.19 -11.36 -16.10
N ARG A 480 -15.29 -12.71 -16.08
CA ARG A 480 -14.15 -13.60 -15.80
C ARG A 480 -13.02 -13.42 -16.81
N TYR A 481 -13.35 -13.40 -18.10
CA TYR A 481 -12.38 -13.15 -19.17
C TYR A 481 -11.69 -11.79 -18.99
N LYS A 482 -12.47 -10.74 -18.67
CA LYS A 482 -11.95 -9.39 -18.44
C LYS A 482 -11.08 -9.31 -17.19
N ARG A 483 -11.51 -9.89 -16.07
CA ARG A 483 -10.73 -9.91 -14.83
C ARG A 483 -9.41 -10.62 -15.01
N SER A 484 -9.36 -11.70 -15.79
CA SER A 484 -8.10 -12.41 -16.08
C SER A 484 -7.05 -11.53 -16.76
N LYS A 485 -7.46 -10.51 -17.53
CA LYS A 485 -6.57 -9.54 -18.19
C LYS A 485 -6.04 -8.46 -17.25
N GLN A 486 -6.76 -8.19 -16.16
CA GLN A 486 -6.38 -7.21 -15.13
C GLN A 486 -5.45 -7.81 -14.07
N LEU A 487 -5.18 -9.11 -14.12
CA LEU A 487 -4.32 -9.79 -13.17
C LEU A 487 -2.96 -10.02 -13.82
N TYR A 488 -1.88 -9.78 -13.06
CA TYR A 488 -0.55 -10.07 -13.56
C TYR A 488 -0.34 -11.60 -13.60
N PRO A 489 -0.10 -12.22 -14.77
CA PRO A 489 -0.19 -13.69 -14.91
C PRO A 489 0.72 -14.46 -13.97
N SER A 490 1.93 -13.96 -13.70
CA SER A 490 2.86 -14.64 -12.78
C SER A 490 2.37 -14.70 -11.34
N ASP A 491 1.48 -13.79 -10.93
CA ASP A 491 0.91 -13.77 -9.59
C ASP A 491 -0.21 -14.82 -9.45
N PHE A 492 -0.66 -15.43 -10.57
CA PHE A 492 -1.80 -16.34 -10.62
C PHE A 492 -1.55 -17.70 -11.27
N LYS A 493 -0.34 -17.97 -11.77
CA LYS A 493 0.07 -19.32 -12.20
C LYS A 493 -0.03 -20.29 -11.00
N ASP A 494 -0.38 -21.54 -11.31
CA ASP A 494 -0.37 -22.70 -10.41
C ASP A 494 -1.26 -22.58 -9.16
N LYS A 495 -2.53 -23.02 -9.25
CA LYS A 495 -3.24 -23.40 -8.01
C LYS A 495 -3.86 -24.77 -8.00
N LEU A 496 -4.22 -25.35 -9.14
CA LEU A 496 -4.80 -26.67 -9.19
C LEU A 496 -4.43 -27.28 -10.54
N GLU A 497 -3.50 -28.25 -10.56
CA GLU A 497 -3.71 -29.34 -11.50
C GLU A 497 -5.11 -29.85 -11.20
N VAL A 498 -6.00 -29.75 -12.19
CA VAL A 498 -7.25 -30.48 -12.14
C VAL A 498 -6.81 -31.93 -11.98
N LYS A 499 -6.95 -32.48 -10.77
CA LYS A 499 -6.87 -33.94 -10.62
C LYS A 499 -7.96 -34.47 -11.55
N GLN A 500 -7.52 -35.01 -12.68
CA GLN A 500 -8.39 -35.64 -13.67
C GLN A 500 -9.19 -36.77 -13.03
#